data_AF-A0AAD7P6L1-F1
#
_entry.id   AF-A0AAD7P6L1-F1
#
_cell.length_a   1.000
_cell.length_b   1.000
_cell.length_c   1.000
_cell.angle_alpha   90.00
_cell.angle_beta   90.00
_cell.angle_gamma   90.00
#
_symmetry.space_group_name_H-M   'P 1'
#
loop_
_entity.id
_entity.type
_entity.pdbx_description
1 polymer ?
#
loop_
_entity_poly.entity_id
_entity_poly.type
_entity_poly.pdbx_seq_one_letter_code
_entity_poly.pdbx_strand_id
1 'polypeptide(L)'
;MEKKATKSISVIDMKEFPNPDQYKKLREACEDLGCFRIINHSIPLTLLSEMKKVVRSLLDLPTEIKKHNTHVIADRGYRGSIPSLPFYESLGIYDMASSEALQTFFEQLDAIPHQREIIEKYSKAIVEVAMDLVKKMSESLGLTKIDNDLFKEWPIQYRFIKYSFTPESVGTTGVVLHSDSGFLTILQDDENVSGLEVLDESSGSFLPVNPLAGALLVNLGDIATAWSNGRFCNMKHRVICKEANTRVSIGTFLLGPREGTIEAPAELVDSEHPRRYVPFTYEDFFNVRLSKDLRSGEALQVYSSH
;
A
#
# COMPACT_ATOMS: atom_id res chain seq x y z
N MET A 1 22.05 11.49 -29.05
CA MET A 1 21.51 11.42 -27.67
C MET A 1 20.01 11.29 -27.78
N GLU A 2 19.49 10.07 -27.72
CA GLU A 2 18.04 9.87 -27.58
C GLU A 2 17.63 10.43 -26.22
N LYS A 3 16.64 11.33 -26.21
CA LYS A 3 15.97 11.73 -24.96
C LYS A 3 15.31 10.46 -24.40
N LYS A 4 15.88 9.87 -23.35
CA LYS A 4 15.19 8.86 -22.55
C LYS A 4 13.82 9.45 -22.18
N ALA A 5 12.73 8.81 -22.60
CA ALA A 5 11.39 9.23 -22.24
C ALA A 5 11.29 9.28 -20.71
N THR A 6 10.80 10.39 -20.16
CA THR A 6 10.59 10.51 -18.72
C THR A 6 9.47 9.56 -18.32
N LYS A 7 9.77 8.56 -17.49
CA LYS A 7 8.75 7.67 -16.94
C LYS A 7 7.70 8.47 -16.17
N SER A 8 6.45 8.05 -16.28
CA SER A 8 5.32 8.65 -15.57
C SER A 8 4.47 7.56 -14.94
N ILE A 9 3.75 7.88 -13.87
CA ILE A 9 2.83 6.93 -13.23
C ILE A 9 1.69 6.60 -14.20
N SER A 10 1.59 5.32 -14.59
CA SER A 10 0.54 4.82 -15.48
C SER A 10 -0.85 4.97 -14.85
N VAL A 11 -1.86 5.20 -15.68
CA VAL A 11 -3.27 5.22 -15.25
C VAL A 11 -4.00 4.03 -15.84
N ILE A 12 -4.58 3.19 -14.99
CA ILE A 12 -5.36 2.01 -15.35
C ILE A 12 -6.84 2.34 -15.17
N ASP A 13 -7.61 2.23 -16.24
CA ASP A 13 -9.06 2.35 -16.22
C ASP A 13 -9.71 1.00 -15.90
N MET A 14 -10.37 0.90 -14.75
CA MET A 14 -10.97 -0.34 -14.29
C MET A 14 -12.18 -0.78 -15.13
N LYS A 15 -12.80 0.11 -15.91
CA LYS A 15 -13.94 -0.21 -16.81
C LYS A 15 -13.51 -0.73 -18.17
N GLU A 16 -12.25 -0.57 -18.56
CA GLU A 16 -11.75 -1.09 -19.83
C GLU A 16 -11.46 -2.59 -19.79
N PHE A 17 -11.47 -3.24 -18.62
CA PHE A 17 -11.39 -4.69 -18.54
C PHE A 17 -12.68 -5.35 -19.05
N PRO A 18 -12.60 -6.52 -19.72
CA PRO A 18 -11.42 -7.37 -19.88
C PRO A 18 -10.62 -7.14 -21.19
N ASN A 19 -10.47 -5.90 -21.67
CA ASN A 19 -9.66 -5.61 -22.86
C ASN A 19 -8.20 -6.12 -22.70
N PRO A 20 -7.67 -6.94 -23.63
CA PRO A 20 -6.29 -7.43 -23.59
C PRO A 20 -5.22 -6.33 -23.48
N ASP A 21 -5.44 -5.18 -24.13
CA ASP A 21 -4.50 -4.06 -24.05
C ASP A 21 -4.45 -3.48 -22.64
N GLN A 22 -5.55 -3.53 -21.90
CA GLN A 22 -5.58 -3.06 -20.52
C GLN A 22 -4.89 -4.02 -19.56
N TYR A 23 -5.01 -5.34 -19.78
CA TYR A 23 -4.20 -6.33 -19.05
C TYR A 23 -2.71 -6.14 -19.32
N LYS A 24 -2.33 -5.88 -20.57
CA LYS A 24 -0.93 -5.59 -20.92
C LYS A 24 -0.43 -4.33 -20.21
N LYS A 25 -1.20 -3.24 -20.26
CA LYS A 25 -0.87 -1.97 -19.59
C LYS A 25 -0.73 -2.13 -18.08
N LEU A 26 -1.63 -2.90 -17.45
CA LEU A 26 -1.54 -3.23 -16.02
C LEU A 26 -0.24 -4.00 -15.72
N ARG A 27 0.05 -5.06 -16.50
CA ARG A 27 1.27 -5.86 -16.34
C ARG A 27 2.52 -5.00 -16.44
N GLU A 28 2.64 -4.19 -17.49
CA GLU A 28 3.79 -3.30 -17.71
C GLU A 28 3.97 -2.31 -16.55
N ALA A 29 2.87 -1.77 -15.99
CA ALA A 29 2.95 -0.89 -14.83
C ALA A 29 3.42 -1.61 -13.55
N CYS A 30 3.02 -2.86 -13.36
CA CYS A 30 3.48 -3.72 -12.27
C CYS A 30 4.96 -4.13 -12.42
N GLU A 31 5.40 -4.43 -13.63
CA GLU A 31 6.77 -4.86 -13.94
C GLU A 31 7.79 -3.70 -13.95
N ASP A 32 7.38 -2.49 -14.37
CA ASP A 32 8.30 -1.35 -14.51
C ASP A 32 8.53 -0.58 -13.20
N LEU A 33 7.53 0.15 -12.71
CA LEU A 33 7.64 0.96 -11.49
C LEU A 33 6.99 0.30 -10.27
N GLY A 34 6.22 -0.77 -10.48
CA GLY A 34 5.41 -1.36 -9.41
C GLY A 34 4.36 -0.39 -8.88
N CYS A 35 3.98 0.62 -9.67
CA CYS A 35 3.14 1.72 -9.22
C CYS A 35 2.29 2.32 -10.35
N PHE A 36 1.00 2.50 -10.07
CA PHE A 36 0.03 3.04 -11.03
C PHE A 36 -1.15 3.68 -10.31
N ARG A 37 -1.89 4.54 -11.01
CA ARG A 37 -3.19 5.04 -10.59
C ARG A 37 -4.30 4.15 -11.14
N ILE A 38 -5.37 4.00 -10.40
CA ILE A 38 -6.61 3.41 -10.90
C ILE A 38 -7.71 4.48 -10.94
N ILE A 39 -8.47 4.50 -12.03
CA ILE A 39 -9.66 5.35 -12.20
C ILE A 39 -10.86 4.47 -12.53
N ASN A 40 -12.06 5.06 -12.47
CA ASN A 40 -13.31 4.34 -12.71
C ASN A 40 -13.46 3.07 -11.86
N HIS A 41 -12.81 3.05 -10.70
CA HIS A 41 -12.99 2.01 -9.68
C HIS A 41 -14.44 2.04 -9.14
N SER A 42 -14.88 0.96 -8.52
CA SER A 42 -16.26 0.79 -8.06
C SER A 42 -16.66 1.69 -6.87
N ILE A 43 -15.68 2.29 -6.17
CA ILE A 43 -15.94 3.11 -4.98
C ILE A 43 -16.55 4.46 -5.37
N PRO A 44 -17.72 4.84 -4.81
CA PRO A 44 -18.31 6.16 -5.03
C PRO A 44 -17.39 7.28 -4.53
N LEU A 45 -17.25 8.35 -5.32
CA LEU A 45 -16.44 9.52 -4.94
C LEU A 45 -16.95 10.20 -3.66
N THR A 46 -18.27 10.12 -3.40
CA THR A 46 -18.86 10.60 -2.14
C THR A 46 -18.31 9.85 -0.94
N LEU A 47 -18.21 8.52 -1.03
CA LEU A 47 -17.67 7.66 0.04
C LEU A 47 -16.17 7.94 0.25
N LEU A 48 -15.39 8.14 -0.81
CA LEU A 48 -13.99 8.58 -0.70
C LEU A 48 -13.86 9.89 0.08
N SER A 49 -14.70 10.88 -0.24
CA SER A 49 -14.72 12.18 0.44
C SER A 49 -15.17 12.07 1.90
N GLU A 50 -16.24 11.31 2.19
CA GLU A 50 -16.72 11.08 3.55
C GLU A 50 -15.67 10.36 4.40
N MET A 51 -15.02 9.34 3.85
CA MET A 51 -13.94 8.63 4.54
C MET A 51 -12.78 9.55 4.89
N LYS A 52 -12.36 10.43 3.97
CA LYS A 52 -11.32 11.46 4.26
C LYS A 52 -11.73 12.38 5.41
N LYS A 53 -13.00 12.81 5.48
CA LYS A 53 -13.51 13.65 6.59
C LYS A 53 -13.47 12.90 7.92
N VAL A 54 -13.92 11.65 7.94
CA VAL A 54 -13.87 10.78 9.13
C VAL A 54 -12.43 10.60 9.60
N VAL A 55 -11.52 10.24 8.69
CA VAL A 55 -10.10 10.04 9.03
C VAL A 55 -9.45 11.30 9.57
N ARG A 56 -9.72 12.47 8.98
CA ARG A 56 -9.26 13.75 9.54
C ARG A 56 -9.78 13.96 10.97
N SER A 57 -11.07 13.75 11.20
CA SER A 57 -11.66 13.92 12.52
C SER A 57 -11.04 12.99 13.58
N LEU A 58 -10.69 11.75 13.22
CA LEU A 58 -10.01 10.81 14.13
C LEU A 58 -8.56 11.21 14.40
N LEU A 59 -7.84 11.70 13.39
CA LEU A 59 -6.45 12.16 13.54
C LEU A 59 -6.36 13.50 14.28
N ASP A 60 -7.43 14.28 14.32
CA ASP A 60 -7.54 15.53 15.07
C ASP A 60 -7.99 15.33 16.54
N LEU A 61 -8.31 14.10 16.95
CA LEU A 61 -8.55 13.77 18.35
C LEU A 61 -7.32 14.12 19.22
N PRO A 62 -7.52 14.46 20.50
CA PRO A 62 -6.43 14.62 21.45
C PRO A 62 -5.47 13.42 21.44
N THR A 63 -4.17 13.68 21.54
CA THR A 63 -3.13 12.64 21.52
C THR A 63 -3.37 11.55 22.57
N GLU A 64 -3.88 11.90 23.74
CA GLU A 64 -4.16 10.92 24.79
C GLU A 64 -5.27 9.93 24.39
N ILE A 65 -6.29 10.38 23.66
CA ILE A 65 -7.32 9.47 23.10
C ILE A 65 -6.71 8.62 21.99
N LYS A 66 -5.94 9.21 21.07
CA LYS A 66 -5.30 8.46 19.99
C LYS A 66 -4.37 7.36 20.51
N LYS A 67 -3.65 7.60 21.62
CA LYS A 67 -2.80 6.60 22.29
C LYS A 67 -3.57 5.40 22.86
N HIS A 68 -4.89 5.50 23.05
CA HIS A 68 -5.71 4.33 23.40
C HIS A 68 -5.81 3.32 22.25
N ASN A 69 -5.61 3.76 21.00
CA ASN A 69 -5.46 2.85 19.87
C ASN A 69 -4.13 2.10 20.01
N THR A 70 -4.21 0.95 20.65
CA THR A 70 -3.12 0.02 20.86
C THR A 70 -3.46 -1.29 20.17
N HIS A 71 -2.44 -1.96 19.65
CA HIS A 71 -2.60 -3.25 18.99
C HIS A 71 -1.63 -4.25 19.61
N VAL A 72 -2.03 -5.53 19.68
CA VAL A 72 -1.21 -6.61 20.26
C VAL A 72 0.14 -6.71 19.54
N ILE A 73 0.12 -6.55 18.22
CA ILE A 73 1.33 -6.40 17.41
C ILE A 73 1.80 -4.95 17.49
N ALA A 74 3.02 -4.75 18.00
CA ALA A 74 3.68 -3.45 18.09
C ALA A 74 3.66 -2.69 16.74
N ASP A 75 3.61 -1.36 16.80
CA ASP A 75 3.56 -0.46 15.63
C ASP A 75 2.32 -0.59 14.71
N ARG A 76 1.30 -1.37 15.09
CA ARG A 76 0.05 -1.51 14.31
C ARG A 76 -1.15 -0.73 14.85
N GLY A 77 -1.03 -0.07 15.99
CA GLY A 77 -2.01 0.90 16.52
C GLY A 77 -1.62 2.34 16.19
N TYR A 78 -1.80 3.26 17.15
CA TYR A 78 -1.33 4.63 17.04
C TYR A 78 0.21 4.70 16.99
N ARG A 79 0.71 5.57 16.10
CA ARG A 79 2.11 5.95 16.03
C ARG A 79 2.19 7.46 15.91
N GLY A 80 2.95 8.10 16.79
CA GLY A 80 3.20 9.52 16.77
C GLY A 80 4.31 9.87 17.76
N SER A 81 4.74 11.13 17.77
CA SER A 81 5.83 11.58 18.66
C SER A 81 7.14 10.79 18.48
N ILE A 82 7.38 10.26 17.27
CA ILE A 82 8.61 9.56 16.91
C ILE A 82 9.68 10.62 16.64
N PRO A 83 10.79 10.67 17.41
CA PRO A 83 11.79 11.74 17.26
C PRO A 83 12.39 11.83 15.85
N SER A 84 12.53 10.69 15.16
CA SER A 84 13.03 10.62 13.79
C SER A 84 11.99 10.96 12.71
N LEU A 85 10.70 11.08 13.08
CA LEU A 85 9.60 11.44 12.18
C LEU A 85 8.68 12.47 12.88
N PRO A 86 9.17 13.67 13.19
CA PRO A 86 8.49 14.61 14.09
C PRO A 86 7.15 15.15 13.56
N PHE A 87 6.94 15.10 12.24
CA PHE A 87 5.71 15.58 11.59
C PHE A 87 4.71 14.46 11.32
N TYR A 88 5.09 13.20 11.53
CA TYR A 88 4.29 12.02 11.20
C TYR A 88 3.45 11.57 12.38
N GLU A 89 2.18 11.29 12.11
CA GLU A 89 1.36 10.48 12.98
C GLU A 89 0.45 9.54 12.17
N SER A 90 0.02 8.44 12.79
CA SER A 90 -0.94 7.53 12.18
C SER A 90 -1.76 6.74 13.19
N LEU A 91 -2.97 6.36 12.79
CA LEU A 91 -3.79 5.34 13.44
C LEU A 91 -3.81 4.09 12.56
N GLY A 92 -3.58 2.92 13.15
CA GLY A 92 -3.57 1.65 12.45
C GLY A 92 -4.72 0.73 12.85
N ILE A 93 -5.10 -0.18 11.95
CA ILE A 93 -6.02 -1.30 12.16
C ILE A 93 -5.40 -2.49 11.43
N TYR A 94 -5.05 -3.58 12.11
CA TYR A 94 -4.25 -4.66 11.47
C TYR A 94 -5.05 -5.55 10.51
N ASP A 95 -6.28 -5.91 10.89
CA ASP A 95 -7.11 -6.79 10.09
C ASP A 95 -8.53 -6.25 10.02
N MET A 96 -8.80 -5.42 9.02
CA MET A 96 -10.12 -4.84 8.79
C MET A 96 -11.17 -5.86 8.33
N ALA A 97 -10.76 -7.05 7.86
CA ALA A 97 -11.71 -8.10 7.51
C ALA A 97 -12.31 -8.73 8.79
N SER A 98 -11.65 -8.56 9.93
CA SER A 98 -12.16 -8.94 11.24
C SER A 98 -13.10 -7.88 11.81
N SER A 99 -14.38 -8.25 11.97
CA SER A 99 -15.36 -7.45 12.70
C SER A 99 -14.91 -7.13 14.12
N GLU A 100 -14.20 -8.04 14.79
CA GLU A 100 -13.69 -7.83 16.15
C GLU A 100 -12.64 -6.71 16.18
N ALA A 101 -11.68 -6.73 15.25
CA ALA A 101 -10.65 -5.71 15.17
C ALA A 101 -11.23 -4.30 14.89
N LEU A 102 -12.27 -4.22 14.05
CA LEU A 102 -12.99 -2.97 13.82
C LEU A 102 -13.73 -2.48 15.07
N GLN A 103 -14.43 -3.37 15.80
CA GLN A 103 -15.10 -2.97 17.04
C GLN A 103 -14.11 -2.49 18.10
N THR A 104 -13.00 -3.21 18.31
CA THR A 104 -11.94 -2.76 19.22
C THR A 104 -11.41 -1.38 18.85
N PHE A 105 -11.15 -1.13 17.56
CA PHE A 105 -10.70 0.19 17.10
C PHE A 105 -11.74 1.29 17.38
N PHE A 106 -13.02 1.01 17.15
CA PHE A 106 -14.10 1.97 17.40
C PHE A 106 -14.26 2.27 18.89
N GLU A 107 -14.14 1.28 19.76
CA GLU A 107 -14.21 1.44 21.21
C GLU A 107 -13.02 2.24 21.74
N GLN A 108 -11.80 1.92 21.30
CA GLN A 108 -10.57 2.60 21.74
C GLN A 108 -10.57 4.10 21.41
N LEU A 109 -11.17 4.50 20.29
CA LEU A 109 -11.23 5.89 19.84
C LEU A 109 -12.56 6.60 20.13
N ASP A 110 -13.49 5.92 20.79
CA ASP A 110 -14.86 6.39 21.02
C ASP A 110 -15.54 6.91 19.74
N ALA A 111 -15.37 6.14 18.65
CA ALA A 111 -15.88 6.52 17.33
C ALA A 111 -17.41 6.59 17.35
N ILE A 112 -18.00 7.68 16.85
CA ILE A 112 -19.46 7.85 16.83
C ILE A 112 -20.11 6.97 15.74
N PRO A 113 -21.40 6.61 15.86
CA PRO A 113 -22.06 5.68 14.92
C PRO A 113 -21.88 6.01 13.44
N HIS A 114 -21.95 7.30 13.07
CA HIS A 114 -21.74 7.74 11.70
C HIS A 114 -20.30 7.49 11.20
N GLN A 115 -19.29 7.69 12.03
CA GLN A 115 -17.90 7.39 11.67
C GLN A 115 -17.72 5.89 11.44
N ARG A 116 -18.29 5.05 12.32
CA ARG A 116 -18.24 3.58 12.20
C ARG A 116 -18.85 3.13 10.88
N GLU A 117 -20.04 3.63 10.54
CA GLU A 117 -20.76 3.29 9.31
C GLU A 117 -19.94 3.62 8.05
N ILE A 118 -19.32 4.81 8.01
CA ILE A 118 -18.47 5.22 6.87
C ILE A 118 -17.22 4.33 6.78
N ILE A 119 -16.56 4.05 7.89
CA ILE A 119 -15.37 3.17 7.92
C ILE A 119 -15.73 1.77 7.44
N GLU A 120 -16.86 1.20 7.88
CA GLU A 120 -17.32 -0.12 7.45
C GLU A 120 -17.69 -0.17 5.96
N LYS A 121 -18.39 0.85 5.46
CA LYS A 121 -18.74 0.97 4.03
C LYS A 121 -17.50 1.09 3.15
N TYR A 122 -16.57 1.97 3.52
CA TYR A 122 -15.31 2.13 2.81
C TYR A 122 -14.47 0.85 2.89
N SER A 123 -14.46 0.19 4.05
CA SER A 123 -13.77 -1.08 4.27
C SER A 123 -14.20 -2.15 3.27
N LYS A 124 -15.50 -2.39 3.15
CA LYS A 124 -16.03 -3.37 2.19
C LYS A 124 -15.65 -3.01 0.75
N ALA A 125 -15.85 -1.75 0.37
CA ALA A 125 -15.63 -1.30 -1.00
C ALA A 125 -14.15 -1.37 -1.43
N ILE A 126 -13.20 -1.00 -0.55
CA ILE A 126 -11.77 -1.06 -0.90
C ILE A 126 -11.24 -2.49 -0.95
N VAL A 127 -11.79 -3.40 -0.12
CA VAL A 127 -11.42 -4.82 -0.16
C VAL A 127 -11.88 -5.45 -1.47
N GLU A 128 -13.09 -5.14 -1.93
CA GLU A 128 -13.57 -5.57 -3.25
C GLU A 128 -12.64 -5.08 -4.38
N VAL A 129 -12.22 -3.80 -4.34
CA VAL A 129 -11.25 -3.26 -5.31
C VAL A 129 -9.90 -3.98 -5.22
N ALA A 130 -9.40 -4.25 -4.02
CA ALA A 130 -8.14 -4.96 -3.82
C ALA A 130 -8.19 -6.38 -4.41
N MET A 131 -9.23 -7.14 -4.12
CA MET A 131 -9.39 -8.50 -4.64
C MET A 131 -9.56 -8.51 -6.17
N ASP A 132 -10.32 -7.55 -6.71
CA ASP A 132 -10.50 -7.40 -8.15
C ASP A 132 -9.17 -7.05 -8.87
N LEU A 133 -8.34 -6.18 -8.27
CA LEU A 133 -7.01 -5.87 -8.78
C LEU A 133 -6.08 -7.08 -8.74
N VAL A 134 -6.01 -7.80 -7.62
CA VAL A 134 -5.14 -8.98 -7.51
C VAL A 134 -5.52 -10.04 -8.54
N LYS A 135 -6.82 -10.26 -8.76
CA LYS A 135 -7.31 -11.13 -9.82
C LYS A 135 -6.83 -10.66 -11.20
N LYS A 136 -7.04 -9.39 -11.54
CA LYS A 136 -6.60 -8.82 -12.83
C LYS A 136 -5.08 -8.87 -13.01
N MET A 137 -4.30 -8.66 -11.95
CA MET A 137 -2.85 -8.80 -11.97
C MET A 137 -2.43 -10.25 -12.21
N SER A 138 -3.10 -11.21 -11.58
CA SER A 138 -2.85 -12.65 -11.77
C SER A 138 -3.17 -13.08 -13.21
N GLU A 139 -4.34 -12.70 -13.72
CA GLU A 139 -4.73 -12.92 -15.12
C GLU A 139 -3.78 -12.23 -16.08
N SER A 140 -3.29 -11.04 -15.73
CA SER A 140 -2.26 -10.36 -16.51
C SER A 140 -1.00 -11.20 -16.59
N LEU A 141 -0.63 -12.03 -15.61
CA LEU A 141 0.51 -12.94 -15.70
C LEU A 141 0.19 -14.27 -16.43
N GLY A 142 -1.03 -14.43 -16.96
CA GLY A 142 -1.49 -15.67 -17.59
C GLY A 142 -2.05 -16.69 -16.61
N LEU A 143 -2.19 -16.32 -15.34
CA LEU A 143 -2.65 -17.21 -14.27
C LEU A 143 -4.18 -17.23 -14.22
N THR A 144 -4.79 -17.99 -15.14
CA THR A 144 -6.26 -18.05 -15.31
C THR A 144 -6.96 -19.06 -14.41
N LYS A 145 -6.20 -19.89 -13.69
CA LYS A 145 -6.70 -20.96 -12.81
C LYS A 145 -6.39 -20.74 -11.33
N ILE A 146 -5.86 -19.58 -10.96
CA ILE A 146 -5.63 -19.28 -9.55
C ILE A 146 -6.96 -19.28 -8.84
N ASP A 147 -6.98 -19.95 -7.69
CA ASP A 147 -8.12 -19.92 -6.79
C ASP A 147 -8.44 -18.46 -6.44
N ASN A 148 -9.66 -18.02 -6.77
CA ASN A 148 -10.12 -16.67 -6.43
C ASN A 148 -10.11 -16.45 -4.90
N ASP A 149 -9.99 -17.51 -4.12
CA ASP A 149 -9.95 -17.48 -2.67
C ASP A 149 -8.51 -17.38 -2.11
N LEU A 150 -7.47 -17.49 -2.96
CA LEU A 150 -6.06 -17.53 -2.53
C LEU A 150 -5.67 -16.33 -1.66
N PHE A 151 -6.24 -15.16 -1.92
CA PHE A 151 -5.93 -13.90 -1.23
C PHE A 151 -6.99 -13.45 -0.24
N LYS A 152 -8.14 -14.16 -0.15
CA LYS A 152 -9.28 -13.72 0.67
C LYS A 152 -8.98 -13.72 2.16
N GLU A 153 -8.16 -14.67 2.61
CA GLU A 153 -7.78 -14.82 4.02
C GLU A 153 -6.51 -14.02 4.38
N TRP A 154 -5.97 -13.22 3.44
CA TRP A 154 -4.78 -12.43 3.71
C TRP A 154 -5.18 -11.20 4.52
N PRO A 155 -4.51 -10.93 5.66
CA PRO A 155 -4.83 -9.77 6.49
C PRO A 155 -4.68 -8.47 5.69
N ILE A 156 -5.63 -7.56 5.91
CA ILE A 156 -5.59 -6.23 5.33
C ILE A 156 -5.45 -5.20 6.46
N GLN A 157 -4.33 -4.50 6.44
CA GLN A 157 -4.04 -3.44 7.39
C GLN A 157 -4.48 -2.08 6.84
N TYR A 158 -5.10 -1.27 7.69
CA TYR A 158 -5.24 0.17 7.47
C TYR A 158 -4.17 0.97 8.18
N ARG A 159 -3.82 2.09 7.56
CA ARG A 159 -3.08 3.17 8.21
C ARG A 159 -3.65 4.51 7.78
N PHE A 160 -4.26 5.20 8.72
CA PHE A 160 -4.68 6.58 8.59
C PHE A 160 -3.51 7.46 8.93
N ILE A 161 -2.99 8.23 7.97
CA ILE A 161 -1.70 8.91 8.08
C ILE A 161 -1.91 10.41 8.00
N LYS A 162 -1.29 11.16 8.90
CA LYS A 162 -1.23 12.62 8.86
C LYS A 162 0.22 13.09 8.98
N TYR A 163 0.55 14.05 8.12
CA TYR A 163 1.78 14.83 8.19
C TYR A 163 1.41 16.27 8.53
N SER A 164 1.87 16.75 9.68
CA SER A 164 1.63 18.12 10.14
C SER A 164 2.82 19.00 9.74
N PHE A 165 2.97 19.28 8.45
CA PHE A 165 4.09 20.07 7.95
C PHE A 165 3.94 21.57 8.28
N THR A 166 5.06 22.18 8.64
CA THR A 166 5.21 23.62 8.93
C THR A 166 6.18 24.27 7.94
N PRO A 167 6.30 25.60 7.88
CA PRO A 167 7.29 26.28 7.04
C PRO A 167 8.73 25.78 7.24
N GLU A 168 9.09 25.44 8.48
CA GLU A 168 10.43 24.93 8.84
C GLU A 168 10.66 23.49 8.35
N SER A 169 9.58 22.75 8.07
CA SER A 169 9.65 21.39 7.58
C SER A 169 9.82 21.29 6.06
N VAL A 170 9.69 22.39 5.32
CA VAL A 170 9.79 22.37 3.85
C VAL A 170 11.18 21.88 3.43
N GLY A 171 11.22 20.89 2.53
CA GLY A 171 12.43 20.20 2.09
C GLY A 171 12.85 19.03 2.99
N THR A 172 12.22 18.83 4.14
CA THR A 172 12.48 17.66 4.99
C THR A 172 11.75 16.41 4.51
N THR A 173 12.25 15.25 4.95
CA THR A 173 11.65 13.95 4.66
C THR A 173 10.54 13.65 5.67
N GLY A 174 9.31 13.51 5.20
CA GLY A 174 8.17 13.05 5.99
C GLY A 174 8.24 11.56 6.31
N VAL A 175 8.59 10.73 5.32
CA VAL A 175 8.92 9.30 5.49
C VAL A 175 10.10 8.96 4.61
N VAL A 176 11.08 8.25 5.18
CA VAL A 176 12.32 7.83 4.51
C VAL A 176 12.05 6.85 3.37
N LEU A 177 13.05 6.67 2.51
CA LEU A 177 12.98 5.71 1.41
C LEU A 177 12.75 4.29 1.96
N HIS A 178 11.70 3.63 1.48
CA HIS A 178 11.35 2.25 1.84
C HIS A 178 10.51 1.60 0.73
N SER A 179 10.34 0.28 0.82
CA SER A 179 9.33 -0.50 0.11
C SER A 179 8.29 -1.00 1.13
N ASP A 180 7.06 -1.20 0.67
CA ASP A 180 6.04 -1.84 1.49
C ASP A 180 6.31 -3.33 1.63
N SER A 181 6.18 -3.86 2.85
CA SER A 181 6.47 -5.26 3.11
C SER A 181 5.40 -6.22 2.60
N GLY A 182 4.20 -5.75 2.28
CA GLY A 182 3.05 -6.57 1.89
C GLY A 182 3.03 -6.91 0.39
N PHE A 183 1.88 -7.35 -0.10
CA PHE A 183 1.66 -7.62 -1.52
C PHE A 183 1.29 -6.34 -2.27
N LEU A 184 0.24 -5.67 -1.82
CA LEU A 184 -0.38 -4.55 -2.51
C LEU A 184 -0.77 -3.47 -1.51
N THR A 185 -0.50 -2.21 -1.85
CA THR A 185 -1.01 -1.05 -1.14
C THR A 185 -1.92 -0.26 -2.06
N ILE A 186 -3.13 0.05 -1.59
CA ILE A 186 -4.01 1.03 -2.21
C ILE A 186 -4.01 2.28 -1.33
N LEU A 187 -3.59 3.40 -1.90
CA LEU A 187 -3.46 4.67 -1.22
C LEU A 187 -4.51 5.65 -1.75
N GLN A 188 -5.42 6.06 -0.86
CA GLN A 188 -6.19 7.27 -1.05
C GLN A 188 -5.33 8.45 -0.59
N ASP A 189 -4.69 9.10 -1.56
CA ASP A 189 -3.74 10.18 -1.35
C ASP A 189 -4.44 11.53 -1.06
N ASP A 190 -3.70 12.52 -0.56
CA ASP A 190 -4.21 13.89 -0.44
C ASP A 190 -4.39 14.50 -1.85
N GLU A 191 -5.46 15.26 -2.04
CA GLU A 191 -5.78 15.86 -3.34
C GLU A 191 -5.08 17.21 -3.55
N ASN A 192 -4.67 17.86 -2.47
CA ASN A 192 -4.13 19.22 -2.50
C ASN A 192 -2.66 19.27 -2.08
N VAL A 193 -2.22 18.36 -1.20
CA VAL A 193 -0.86 18.38 -0.65
C VAL A 193 -0.04 17.21 -1.20
N SER A 194 0.86 17.52 -2.13
CA SER A 194 1.78 16.53 -2.71
C SER A 194 2.94 16.20 -1.77
N GLY A 195 3.66 15.11 -2.06
CA GLY A 195 4.88 14.79 -1.31
C GLY A 195 5.44 13.40 -1.58
N LEU A 196 4.60 12.48 -2.06
CA LEU A 196 5.02 11.13 -2.41
C LEU A 196 5.93 11.14 -3.65
N GLU A 197 7.05 10.44 -3.56
CA GLU A 197 8.02 10.26 -4.64
C GLU A 197 8.42 8.80 -4.76
N VAL A 198 8.52 8.32 -6.00
CA VAL A 198 8.95 6.96 -6.35
C VAL A 198 10.39 7.01 -6.86
N LEU A 199 11.23 6.04 -6.48
CA LEU A 199 12.54 5.88 -7.08
C LEU A 199 12.42 5.09 -8.38
N ASP A 200 12.79 5.70 -9.51
CA ASP A 200 13.03 4.96 -10.75
C ASP A 200 14.46 4.41 -10.72
N GLU A 201 14.61 3.13 -10.39
CA GLU A 201 15.92 2.48 -10.28
C GLU A 201 16.73 2.53 -11.58
N SER A 202 16.06 2.59 -12.74
CA SER A 202 16.74 2.62 -14.04
C SER A 202 17.45 3.94 -14.34
N SER A 203 17.04 5.02 -13.68
CA SER A 203 17.66 6.35 -13.78
C SER A 203 18.30 6.82 -12.48
N GLY A 204 17.99 6.18 -11.35
CA GLY A 204 18.38 6.62 -10.01
C GLY A 204 17.66 7.91 -9.56
N SER A 205 16.60 8.32 -10.27
CA SER A 205 15.91 9.59 -10.03
C SER A 205 14.58 9.39 -9.29
N PHE A 206 14.18 10.42 -8.53
CA PHE A 206 12.88 10.46 -7.86
C PHE A 206 11.81 11.06 -8.77
N LEU A 207 10.75 10.29 -9.01
CA LEU A 207 9.59 10.71 -9.79
C LEU A 207 8.48 11.19 -8.83
N PRO A 208 7.97 12.41 -8.97
CA PRO A 208 6.86 12.88 -8.16
C PRO A 208 5.57 12.15 -8.53
N VAL A 209 4.83 11.69 -7.52
CA VAL A 209 3.47 11.17 -7.70
C VAL A 209 2.50 12.33 -7.52
N ASN A 210 2.08 12.92 -8.64
CA ASN A 210 1.15 14.04 -8.59
C ASN A 210 -0.25 13.58 -8.16
N PRO A 211 -0.99 14.40 -7.40
CA PRO A 211 -2.39 14.13 -7.07
C PRO A 211 -3.24 13.98 -8.35
N LEU A 212 -4.18 13.04 -8.32
CA LEU A 212 -5.19 12.86 -9.36
C LEU A 212 -6.53 12.68 -8.68
N ALA A 213 -7.42 13.67 -8.83
CA ALA A 213 -8.69 13.71 -8.12
C ALA A 213 -9.56 12.48 -8.43
N GLY A 214 -10.09 11.86 -7.38
CA GLY A 214 -10.94 10.67 -7.50
C GLY A 214 -10.21 9.40 -7.96
N ALA A 215 -8.88 9.42 -8.13
CA ALA A 215 -8.09 8.24 -8.41
C ALA A 215 -7.43 7.69 -7.14
N LEU A 216 -7.26 6.38 -7.08
CA LEU A 216 -6.47 5.72 -6.05
C LEU A 216 -5.09 5.40 -6.62
N LEU A 217 -4.05 5.55 -5.79
CA LEU A 217 -2.72 5.05 -6.15
C LEU A 217 -2.60 3.61 -5.69
N VAL A 218 -1.94 2.80 -6.50
CA VAL A 218 -1.61 1.43 -6.20
C VAL A 218 -0.10 1.28 -6.26
N ASN A 219 0.48 0.65 -5.27
CA ASN A 219 1.89 0.27 -5.28
C ASN A 219 2.08 -1.17 -4.80
N LEU A 220 3.08 -1.84 -5.38
CA LEU A 220 3.40 -3.23 -5.09
C LEU A 220 4.52 -3.31 -4.07
N GLY A 221 4.40 -4.26 -3.16
CA GLY A 221 5.37 -4.50 -2.11
C GLY A 221 6.25 -5.72 -2.37
N ASP A 222 7.05 -6.05 -1.37
CA ASP A 222 8.03 -7.13 -1.44
C ASP A 222 7.36 -8.52 -1.65
N ILE A 223 6.18 -8.75 -1.08
CA ILE A 223 5.47 -10.03 -1.27
C ILE A 223 4.96 -10.16 -2.70
N ALA A 224 4.56 -9.07 -3.35
CA ALA A 224 4.20 -9.13 -4.77
C ALA A 224 5.41 -9.46 -5.64
N THR A 225 6.59 -8.95 -5.30
CA THR A 225 7.85 -9.33 -5.98
C THR A 225 8.15 -10.81 -5.77
N ALA A 226 8.12 -11.30 -4.54
CA ALA A 226 8.40 -12.70 -4.23
C ALA A 226 7.40 -13.66 -4.91
N TRP A 227 6.10 -13.38 -4.76
CA TRP A 227 5.02 -14.19 -5.30
C TRP A 227 5.00 -14.21 -6.84
N SER A 228 5.35 -13.11 -7.50
CA SER A 228 5.42 -13.06 -8.96
C SER A 228 6.72 -13.64 -9.55
N ASN A 229 7.52 -14.34 -8.74
CA ASN A 229 8.85 -14.83 -9.10
C ASN A 229 9.79 -13.70 -9.58
N GLY A 230 9.68 -12.51 -9.00
CA GLY A 230 10.47 -11.32 -9.31
C GLY A 230 10.06 -10.61 -10.60
N ARG A 231 8.86 -10.85 -11.14
CA ARG A 231 8.34 -10.13 -12.31
C ARG A 231 7.82 -8.75 -11.93
N PHE A 232 7.04 -8.66 -10.85
CA PHE A 232 6.56 -7.39 -10.34
C PHE A 232 7.65 -6.66 -9.57
N CYS A 233 7.75 -5.36 -9.78
CA CYS A 233 8.66 -4.48 -9.07
C CYS A 233 8.06 -4.08 -7.73
N ASN A 234 8.81 -4.23 -6.63
CA ASN A 234 8.48 -3.61 -5.36
C ASN A 234 8.86 -2.13 -5.37
N MET A 235 7.85 -1.28 -5.27
CA MET A 235 8.02 0.16 -5.40
C MET A 235 8.76 0.76 -4.18
N LYS A 236 9.95 1.31 -4.42
CA LYS A 236 10.70 2.12 -3.46
C LYS A 236 10.22 3.56 -3.48
N HIS A 237 9.82 4.08 -2.32
CA HIS A 237 9.23 5.40 -2.21
C HIS A 237 9.53 6.13 -0.92
N ARG A 238 9.34 7.44 -0.96
CA ARG A 238 9.50 8.36 0.17
C ARG A 238 8.42 9.42 0.14
N VAL A 239 8.27 10.14 1.25
CA VAL A 239 7.44 11.34 1.32
C VAL A 239 8.32 12.53 1.68
N ILE A 240 8.30 13.58 0.88
CA ILE A 240 9.00 14.86 1.12
C ILE A 240 7.97 15.95 1.42
N CYS A 241 8.28 16.81 2.38
CA CYS A 241 7.52 18.03 2.60
C CYS A 241 7.84 19.06 1.50
N LYS A 242 6.88 19.29 0.60
CA LYS A 242 7.02 20.27 -0.49
C LYS A 242 6.46 21.65 -0.12
N GLU A 243 5.55 21.69 0.85
CA GLU A 243 4.88 22.90 1.30
C GLU A 243 4.43 22.78 2.76
N ALA A 244 4.22 23.91 3.40
CA ALA A 244 3.78 24.02 4.79
C ALA A 244 2.27 23.77 4.90
N ASN A 245 1.85 22.51 4.79
CA ASN A 245 0.44 22.15 4.88
C ASN A 245 0.23 20.76 5.48
N THR A 246 -0.96 20.53 6.03
CA THR A 246 -1.31 19.21 6.56
C THR A 246 -1.66 18.26 5.42
N ARG A 247 -0.91 17.17 5.28
CA ARG A 247 -1.19 16.09 4.32
C ARG A 247 -1.87 14.92 5.02
N VAL A 248 -3.03 14.48 4.55
CA VAL A 248 -3.72 13.30 5.08
C VAL A 248 -3.91 12.26 3.98
N SER A 249 -3.51 11.02 4.27
CA SER A 249 -3.67 9.89 3.35
C SER A 249 -4.13 8.63 4.07
N ILE A 250 -4.81 7.75 3.35
CA ILE A 250 -5.31 6.47 3.87
C ILE A 250 -4.62 5.36 3.08
N GLY A 251 -3.80 4.57 3.75
CA GLY A 251 -3.17 3.38 3.19
C GLY A 251 -3.95 2.12 3.55
N THR A 252 -4.29 1.32 2.54
CA THR A 252 -4.87 -0.01 2.66
C THR A 252 -3.85 -1.02 2.16
N PHE A 253 -3.33 -1.85 3.06
CA PHE A 253 -2.21 -2.76 2.81
C PHE A 253 -2.69 -4.20 2.84
N LEU A 254 -2.78 -4.84 1.68
CA LEU A 254 -2.90 -6.29 1.57
C LEU A 254 -1.53 -6.89 1.87
N LEU A 255 -1.44 -7.68 2.94
CA LEU A 255 -0.16 -8.16 3.48
C LEU A 255 0.30 -9.45 2.77
N GLY A 256 0.83 -10.41 3.53
CA GLY A 256 0.99 -11.81 3.11
C GLY A 256 -0.07 -12.70 3.75
N PRO A 257 -0.08 -14.01 3.47
CA PRO A 257 -1.02 -14.93 4.11
C PRO A 257 -0.80 -14.98 5.63
N ARG A 258 -1.89 -15.13 6.39
CA ARG A 258 -1.82 -15.31 7.86
C ARG A 258 -1.14 -16.62 8.24
N GLU A 259 -1.46 -17.68 7.50
CA GLU A 259 -0.90 -19.02 7.68
C GLU A 259 -0.37 -19.53 6.33
N GLY A 260 0.66 -20.36 6.38
CA GLY A 260 1.31 -20.89 5.18
C GLY A 260 2.48 -20.02 4.69
N THR A 261 2.97 -20.36 3.50
CA THR A 261 4.17 -19.75 2.92
C THR A 261 3.84 -18.89 1.70
N ILE A 262 4.56 -17.79 1.56
CA ILE A 262 4.67 -17.06 0.30
C ILE A 262 5.50 -17.89 -0.65
N GLU A 263 4.90 -18.20 -1.79
CA GLU A 263 5.53 -19.00 -2.82
C GLU A 263 5.09 -18.54 -4.21
N ALA A 264 6.03 -18.52 -5.16
CA ALA A 264 5.69 -18.26 -6.54
C ALA A 264 4.87 -19.42 -7.13
N PRO A 265 3.73 -19.14 -7.81
CA PRO A 265 2.96 -20.15 -8.53
C PRO A 265 3.85 -20.93 -9.51
N ALA A 266 3.59 -22.23 -9.63
CA ALA A 266 4.41 -23.12 -10.47
C ALA A 266 4.42 -22.68 -11.93
N GLU A 267 3.32 -22.08 -12.41
CA GLU A 267 3.18 -21.54 -13.77
C GLU A 267 4.10 -20.35 -14.06
N LEU A 268 4.67 -19.70 -13.03
CA LEU A 268 5.65 -18.62 -13.19
C LEU A 268 7.10 -19.10 -13.08
N VAL A 269 7.30 -20.41 -12.88
CA VAL A 269 8.61 -21.03 -12.70
C VAL A 269 8.86 -22.02 -13.83
N ASP A 270 9.85 -21.72 -14.67
CA ASP A 270 10.24 -22.57 -15.81
C ASP A 270 11.77 -22.56 -16.01
N SER A 271 12.26 -23.20 -17.08
CA SER A 271 13.70 -23.26 -17.37
C SER A 271 14.32 -21.89 -17.68
N GLU A 272 13.53 -20.95 -18.22
CA GLU A 272 13.97 -19.59 -18.56
C GLU A 272 13.81 -18.62 -17.36
N HIS A 273 12.86 -18.93 -16.48
CA HIS A 273 12.55 -18.18 -15.26
C HIS A 273 12.61 -19.12 -14.05
N PRO A 274 13.81 -19.55 -13.62
CA PRO A 274 13.94 -20.41 -12.45
C PRO A 274 13.39 -19.71 -11.22
N ARG A 275 13.05 -20.51 -10.22
CA ARG A 275 12.56 -20.01 -8.94
C ARG A 275 13.60 -19.07 -8.33
N ARG A 276 13.21 -17.83 -8.04
CA ARG A 276 14.10 -16.80 -7.50
C ARG A 276 14.10 -16.76 -5.98
N TYR A 277 13.02 -17.21 -5.34
CA TYR A 277 12.87 -17.16 -3.88
C TYR A 277 12.42 -18.52 -3.34
N VAL A 278 13.07 -18.98 -2.27
CA VAL A 278 12.60 -20.14 -1.50
C VAL A 278 11.32 -19.79 -0.75
N PRO A 279 10.40 -20.73 -0.47
CA PRO A 279 9.19 -20.42 0.30
C PRO A 279 9.51 -19.91 1.71
N PHE A 280 8.75 -18.92 2.19
CA PHE A 280 8.90 -18.34 3.54
C PHE A 280 7.57 -17.85 4.11
N THR A 281 7.48 -17.66 5.42
CA THR A 281 6.26 -17.10 6.05
C THR A 281 6.29 -15.57 6.07
N TYR A 282 5.12 -14.92 6.06
CA TYR A 282 5.05 -13.46 6.12
C TYR A 282 5.64 -12.91 7.42
N GLU A 283 5.40 -13.61 8.53
CA GLU A 283 5.89 -13.25 9.85
C GLU A 283 7.42 -13.27 9.91
N ASP A 284 8.06 -14.33 9.42
CA ASP A 284 9.52 -14.43 9.37
C ASP A 284 10.12 -13.30 8.52
N PHE A 285 9.54 -13.04 7.34
CA PHE A 285 9.98 -11.96 6.46
C PHE A 285 9.88 -10.59 7.13
N PHE A 286 8.76 -10.31 7.78
CA PHE A 286 8.54 -9.06 8.50
C PHE A 286 9.52 -8.90 9.67
N ASN A 287 9.79 -9.97 10.42
CA ASN A 287 10.77 -9.97 11.52
C ASN A 287 12.20 -9.76 11.02
N VAL A 288 12.58 -10.33 9.87
CA VAL A 288 13.88 -10.07 9.23
C VAL A 288 14.02 -8.60 8.84
N ARG A 289 12.98 -8.00 8.23
CA ARG A 289 12.98 -6.57 7.89
C ARG A 289 13.21 -5.69 9.12
N LEU A 290 12.49 -5.97 10.21
CA LEU A 290 12.61 -5.19 11.45
C LEU A 290 13.96 -5.37 12.15
N SER A 291 14.39 -6.62 12.37
CA SER A 291 15.60 -6.93 13.14
C SER A 291 16.89 -6.49 12.45
N LYS A 292 16.92 -6.47 11.12
CA LYS A 292 18.09 -6.06 10.32
C LYS A 292 17.98 -4.65 9.76
N ASP A 293 16.91 -3.93 10.08
CA ASP A 293 16.61 -2.59 9.55
C ASP A 293 16.60 -2.52 8.01
N LEU A 294 16.17 -3.60 7.34
CA LEU A 294 16.09 -3.70 5.87
C LEU A 294 14.72 -3.23 5.40
N ARG A 295 14.66 -2.00 4.88
CA ARG A 295 13.38 -1.30 4.64
C ARG A 295 13.00 -1.15 3.18
N SER A 296 13.90 -1.40 2.23
CA SER A 296 13.70 -1.13 0.80
C SER A 296 13.83 -2.40 -0.07
N GLY A 297 13.38 -3.54 0.45
CA GLY A 297 13.28 -4.80 -0.29
C GLY A 297 14.53 -5.67 -0.22
N GLU A 298 15.60 -5.19 0.45
CA GLU A 298 16.85 -5.94 0.61
C GLU A 298 16.64 -7.25 1.39
N ALA A 299 15.61 -7.30 2.24
CA ALA A 299 15.26 -8.51 3.00
C ALA A 299 14.93 -9.71 2.10
N LEU A 300 14.46 -9.49 0.87
CA LEU A 300 14.20 -10.58 -0.09
C LEU A 300 15.48 -11.35 -0.46
N GLN A 301 16.65 -10.74 -0.35
CA GLN A 301 17.94 -11.40 -0.64
C GLN A 301 18.21 -12.56 0.32
N VAL A 302 17.69 -12.51 1.54
CA VAL A 302 17.80 -13.61 2.52
C VAL A 302 17.12 -14.89 2.03
N TYR A 303 16.11 -14.75 1.16
CA TYR A 303 15.29 -15.85 0.65
C TYR A 303 15.62 -16.19 -0.80
N SER A 304 16.70 -15.65 -1.37
CA SER A 304 17.03 -15.92 -2.77
C SER A 304 17.45 -17.38 -2.96
N SER A 305 16.84 -18.04 -3.95
CA SER A 305 17.25 -19.35 -4.41
C SER A 305 18.62 -19.24 -5.08
N HIS A 306 19.50 -20.21 -4.81
CA HIS A 306 20.85 -20.27 -5.38
C HIS A 306 20.83 -20.85 -6.79
#